data_AF-A0A328REM8-F1
#
_entry.id   AF-A0A328REM8-F1
#
_cell.length_a   1.000
_cell.length_b   1.000
_cell.length_c   1.000
_cell.angle_alpha   90.00
_cell.angle_beta   90.00
_cell.angle_gamma   90.00
#
_symmetry.space_group_name_H-M   'P 1'
#
loop_
_entity.id
_entity.type
_entity.pdbx_description
1 polymer ?
#
loop_
_entity_poly.entity_id
_entity_poly.type
_entity_poly.pdbx_seq_one_letter_code
_entity_poly.pdbx_strand_id
1 'polypeptide(L)'
;MRIIRNSLVLFLCIFCFSLFSCDVSDEREDLALPDLVSEISVVSDIITVTMQNTGTVDVDSSTEGHTYIYVNDLSNPRYTYSWTELSDISFLEVGLSSTIERATVDVLGLGTSYTLKSCVDATEKVVESDESNNCDVYSSGCLGDDSVYQAIDPTANAFTDAVLSLDKFTEFNSVVSALGTPILIDFESETLGDFSTLTVNSSVTFNLLNTGDALSFEQPGIANDSDATKGFNTSSGGSQHLQVFPLENSEGGLKIEFKNPVKALGFYLMGREETKRDVYLEITFSDNSVIQLLTDTGEISEGGIQFIGLITDSVTCGITQIELREMYSETDGSDKRDIFGIDDVYYLEI
;
A
#
# COMPACT_ATOMS: atom_id res chain seq x y z
N MET A 1 61.63 -43.46 -40.99
CA MET A 1 60.77 -44.67 -40.94
C MET A 1 59.99 -44.57 -39.61
N ARG A 2 58.78 -43.96 -39.61
CA ARG A 2 57.43 -44.59 -39.45
C ARG A 2 57.35 -45.49 -38.19
N ILE A 3 56.44 -45.35 -37.21
CA ILE A 3 54.95 -45.36 -37.25
C ILE A 3 54.37 -44.72 -35.94
N ILE A 4 53.52 -43.66 -35.95
CA ILE A 4 52.02 -43.49 -35.86
C ILE A 4 51.37 -43.54 -34.44
N ARG A 5 50.58 -42.49 -34.12
CA ARG A 5 49.53 -42.35 -33.08
C ARG A 5 48.23 -41.77 -33.70
N ASN A 6 47.07 -42.18 -33.18
CA ASN A 6 45.70 -41.61 -33.22
C ASN A 6 44.85 -41.56 -34.53
N SER A 7 43.61 -42.08 -34.46
CA SER A 7 42.37 -41.75 -35.23
C SER A 7 41.19 -42.43 -34.48
N LEU A 8 40.10 -41.77 -34.05
CA LEU A 8 38.99 -41.11 -34.75
C LEU A 8 38.20 -42.04 -35.71
N VAL A 9 36.98 -42.45 -35.30
CA VAL A 9 35.86 -43.01 -36.11
C VAL A 9 34.59 -42.71 -35.29
N LEU A 10 33.73 -41.72 -35.57
CA LEU A 10 32.77 -41.51 -36.67
C LEU A 10 31.80 -42.68 -36.89
N PHE A 11 30.56 -42.58 -36.38
CA PHE A 11 29.43 -43.26 -36.99
C PHE A 11 28.21 -42.35 -37.15
N LEU A 12 27.67 -42.48 -38.35
CA LEU A 12 26.64 -41.73 -39.05
C LEU A 12 25.26 -42.23 -38.62
N CYS A 13 24.28 -41.35 -38.36
CA CYS A 13 22.87 -41.71 -38.48
C CYS A 13 22.06 -40.53 -39.03
N ILE A 14 21.63 -40.70 -40.28
CA ILE A 14 20.70 -39.85 -41.02
C ILE A 14 19.28 -40.40 -40.81
N PHE A 15 18.37 -39.51 -40.40
CA PHE A 15 16.92 -39.48 -40.58
C PHE A 15 16.14 -40.81 -40.76
N CYS A 16 15.29 -41.12 -39.78
CA CYS A 16 13.93 -41.59 -40.06
C CYS A 16 12.94 -41.00 -39.05
N PHE A 17 11.83 -40.52 -39.60
CA PHE A 17 10.71 -39.81 -38.97
C PHE A 17 9.92 -40.68 -37.98
N SER A 18 9.20 -39.98 -37.09
CA SER A 18 8.06 -40.40 -36.25
C SER A 18 8.32 -41.05 -34.88
N LEU A 19 7.95 -40.27 -33.85
CA LEU A 19 7.42 -40.67 -32.55
C LEU A 19 8.28 -41.65 -31.73
N PHE A 20 9.32 -41.13 -31.07
CA PHE A 20 9.63 -41.52 -29.70
C PHE A 20 10.45 -40.39 -29.10
N SER A 21 9.80 -39.54 -28.30
CA SER A 21 10.50 -38.63 -27.40
C SER A 21 11.24 -39.53 -26.41
N CYS A 22 12.57 -39.54 -26.46
CA CYS A 22 13.35 -40.08 -25.37
C CYS A 22 13.31 -39.01 -24.29
N ASP A 23 12.23 -39.02 -23.52
CA ASP A 23 12.11 -38.25 -22.29
C ASP A 23 13.10 -38.88 -21.32
N VAL A 24 14.27 -38.26 -21.19
CA VAL A 24 15.11 -38.48 -20.03
C VAL A 24 14.48 -37.58 -18.98
N SER A 25 13.45 -38.11 -18.31
CA SER A 25 13.02 -37.53 -17.04
C SER A 25 14.23 -37.60 -16.13
N ASP A 26 14.87 -36.45 -15.96
CA ASP A 26 15.73 -36.17 -14.81
C ASP A 26 14.78 -36.22 -13.60
N GLU A 27 14.46 -37.43 -13.15
CA GLU A 27 13.90 -37.65 -11.83
C GLU A 27 15.00 -37.26 -10.84
N ARG A 28 15.16 -35.94 -10.65
CA ARG A 28 15.60 -35.45 -9.35
C ARG A 28 14.64 -36.09 -8.37
N GLU A 29 15.15 -36.97 -7.50
CA GLU A 29 14.42 -37.31 -6.30
C GLU A 29 14.13 -35.96 -5.63
N ASP A 30 12.88 -35.49 -5.74
CA ASP A 30 12.39 -34.43 -4.86
C ASP A 30 12.64 -34.97 -3.46
N LEU A 31 13.58 -34.33 -2.78
CA LEU A 31 13.92 -34.69 -1.42
C LEU A 31 12.62 -34.58 -0.63
N ALA A 32 12.13 -35.72 -0.16
CA ALA A 32 10.92 -35.76 0.65
C ALA A 32 11.22 -34.99 1.94
N LEU A 33 10.61 -33.82 2.07
CA LEU A 33 10.77 -32.90 3.18
C LEU A 33 9.38 -32.52 3.73
N PRO A 34 9.31 -32.14 5.02
CA PRO A 34 8.15 -31.44 5.57
C PRO A 34 8.00 -30.05 4.93
N ASP A 35 6.80 -29.46 5.08
CA ASP A 35 6.48 -28.10 4.62
C ASP A 35 5.43 -27.48 5.55
N LEU A 36 5.89 -26.76 6.57
CA LEU A 36 5.09 -26.17 7.63
C LEU A 36 4.59 -24.79 7.21
N VAL A 37 3.29 -24.68 7.03
CA VAL A 37 2.61 -23.42 6.74
C VAL A 37 1.80 -22.95 7.94
N SER A 38 1.64 -21.63 8.04
CA SER A 38 0.79 -20.98 9.04
C SER A 38 -0.23 -20.10 8.34
N GLU A 39 -1.45 -20.05 8.86
CA GLU A 39 -2.53 -19.15 8.42
C GLU A 39 -3.10 -18.45 9.65
N ILE A 40 -3.23 -17.12 9.61
CA ILE A 40 -3.80 -16.32 10.69
C ILE A 40 -5.09 -15.64 10.24
N SER A 41 -6.14 -15.79 11.03
CA SER A 41 -7.44 -15.19 10.77
C SER A 41 -8.05 -14.60 12.02
N VAL A 42 -8.98 -13.67 11.83
CA VAL A 42 -9.78 -13.11 12.91
C VAL A 42 -11.25 -13.30 12.58
N VAL A 43 -11.95 -14.06 13.43
CA VAL A 43 -13.39 -14.32 13.28
C VAL A 43 -14.10 -14.01 14.58
N SER A 44 -15.07 -13.09 14.53
CA SER A 44 -15.81 -12.62 15.72
C SER A 44 -14.86 -12.22 16.86
N ASP A 45 -13.85 -11.42 16.49
CA ASP A 45 -12.75 -10.95 17.33
C ASP A 45 -11.79 -12.01 17.85
N ILE A 46 -11.99 -13.30 17.57
CA ILE A 46 -11.07 -14.37 17.99
C ILE A 46 -9.95 -14.51 16.97
N ILE A 47 -8.71 -14.32 17.41
CA ILE A 47 -7.52 -14.61 16.62
C ILE A 47 -7.31 -16.12 16.60
N THR A 48 -7.30 -16.70 15.40
CA THR A 48 -7.06 -18.11 15.16
C THR A 48 -5.83 -18.27 14.28
N VAL A 49 -4.90 -19.10 14.72
CA VAL A 49 -3.73 -19.51 13.93
C VAL A 49 -3.86 -20.99 13.62
N THR A 50 -3.91 -21.32 12.34
CA THR A 50 -3.89 -22.70 11.84
C THR A 50 -2.49 -23.03 11.37
N MET A 51 -1.91 -24.10 11.86
CA MET A 51 -0.62 -24.64 11.41
C MET A 51 -0.88 -25.95 10.66
N GLN A 52 -0.14 -26.21 9.58
CA GLN A 52 -0.29 -27.42 8.78
C GLN A 52 1.05 -27.87 8.21
N ASN A 53 1.30 -29.17 8.13
CA ASN A 53 2.36 -29.73 7.31
C ASN A 53 1.80 -30.13 5.93
N THR A 54 2.11 -29.35 4.90
CA THR A 54 1.72 -29.58 3.50
C THR A 54 2.76 -30.39 2.72
N GLY A 55 3.86 -30.78 3.38
CA GLY A 55 4.97 -31.50 2.78
C GLY A 55 4.67 -32.98 2.60
N THR A 56 5.75 -33.76 2.45
CA THR A 56 5.65 -35.21 2.19
C THR A 56 6.21 -36.08 3.31
N VAL A 57 6.81 -35.45 4.33
CA VAL A 57 7.43 -36.14 5.47
C VAL A 57 6.93 -35.54 6.79
N ASP A 58 6.70 -36.42 7.76
CA ASP A 58 6.33 -36.02 9.12
C ASP A 58 7.52 -35.32 9.81
N VAL A 59 7.23 -34.31 10.62
CA VAL A 59 8.21 -33.73 11.54
C VAL A 59 8.28 -34.59 12.80
N ASP A 60 9.48 -34.85 13.32
CA ASP A 60 9.64 -35.58 14.58
C ASP A 60 8.93 -34.82 15.71
N SER A 61 7.95 -35.48 16.35
CA SER A 61 7.18 -34.94 17.47
C SER A 61 8.01 -34.47 18.68
N SER A 62 9.28 -34.88 18.78
CA SER A 62 10.22 -34.41 19.80
C SER A 62 10.98 -33.13 19.42
N THR A 63 10.75 -32.59 18.23
CA THR A 63 11.38 -31.35 17.75
C THR A 63 11.00 -30.17 18.64
N GLU A 64 12.00 -29.46 19.17
CA GLU A 64 11.81 -28.26 20.01
C GLU A 64 11.59 -26.99 19.14
N GLY A 65 10.51 -27.00 18.35
CA GLY A 65 10.10 -25.87 17.52
C GLY A 65 9.14 -24.91 18.24
N HIS A 66 8.92 -23.75 17.62
CA HIS A 66 8.05 -22.71 18.14
C HIS A 66 7.11 -22.15 17.08
N THR A 67 5.93 -21.70 17.52
CA THR A 67 5.03 -20.86 16.73
C THR A 67 4.95 -19.49 17.38
N TYR A 68 5.13 -18.45 16.59
CA TYR A 68 5.15 -17.05 17.03
C TYR A 68 3.91 -16.31 16.53
N ILE A 69 3.36 -15.45 17.38
CA ILE A 69 2.32 -14.49 17.00
C ILE A 69 2.81 -13.08 17.32
N TYR A 70 2.83 -12.25 16.29
CA TYR A 70 3.20 -10.84 16.32
C TYR A 70 1.94 -9.99 16.29
N VAL A 71 1.97 -8.85 16.98
CA VAL A 71 0.82 -7.94 17.10
C VAL A 71 1.33 -6.51 16.97
N ASN A 72 1.01 -5.86 15.85
CA ASN A 72 1.45 -4.53 15.39
C ASN A 72 2.97 -4.38 15.18
N ASP A 73 3.80 -4.95 16.05
CA ASP A 73 5.25 -5.07 15.86
C ASP A 73 5.58 -6.44 15.25
N LEU A 74 5.93 -6.46 13.97
CA LEU A 74 6.26 -7.68 13.23
C LEU A 74 7.68 -8.20 13.48
N SER A 75 8.47 -7.50 14.30
CA SER A 75 9.85 -7.88 14.64
C SER A 75 9.93 -8.60 15.99
N ASN A 76 9.09 -8.23 16.95
CA ASN A 76 9.09 -8.81 18.29
C ASN A 76 7.81 -9.62 18.54
N PRO A 77 7.89 -10.95 18.70
CA PRO A 77 6.70 -11.76 18.91
C PRO A 77 6.07 -11.42 20.27
N ARG A 78 4.75 -11.21 20.26
CA ARG A 78 3.98 -10.98 21.49
C ARG A 78 3.64 -12.28 22.18
N TYR A 79 3.43 -13.35 21.41
CA TYR A 79 3.20 -14.70 21.92
C TYR A 79 4.17 -15.68 21.29
N THR A 80 4.57 -16.65 22.09
CA THR A 80 5.48 -17.73 21.72
C THR A 80 4.91 -19.02 22.27
N TYR A 81 4.72 -20.00 21.40
CA TYR A 81 4.18 -21.31 21.73
C TYR A 81 5.24 -22.37 21.44
N SER A 82 5.72 -23.05 22.48
CA SER A 82 6.59 -24.21 22.31
C SER A 82 5.74 -25.40 21.85
N TRP A 83 6.15 -26.08 20.77
CA TRP A 83 5.41 -27.24 20.26
C TRP A 83 5.29 -28.36 21.29
N THR A 84 6.31 -28.52 22.14
CA THR A 84 6.32 -29.53 23.21
C THR A 84 5.32 -29.26 24.33
N GLU A 85 4.77 -28.05 24.41
CA GLU A 85 3.77 -27.65 25.41
C GLU A 85 2.35 -27.58 24.85
N LEU A 86 2.18 -27.71 23.53
CA LEU A 86 0.87 -27.71 22.88
C LEU A 86 0.13 -29.01 23.18
N SER A 87 -1.18 -28.89 23.41
CA SER A 87 -2.06 -30.06 23.59
C SER A 87 -2.35 -30.80 22.29
N ASP A 88 -2.18 -30.12 21.16
CA ASP A 88 -2.36 -30.67 19.82
C ASP A 88 -1.17 -30.24 18.94
N ILE A 89 -0.44 -31.25 18.46
CA ILE A 89 0.70 -31.11 17.55
C ILE A 89 0.48 -31.92 16.26
N SER A 90 -0.77 -32.25 15.95
CA SER A 90 -1.12 -33.02 14.75
C SER A 90 -0.60 -32.37 13.48
N PHE A 91 -0.43 -31.04 13.46
CA PHE A 91 0.18 -30.32 12.33
C PHE A 91 1.59 -30.79 11.96
N LEU A 92 2.31 -31.54 12.80
CA LEU A 92 3.61 -32.12 12.46
C LEU A 92 3.48 -33.33 11.53
N GLU A 93 2.33 -33.99 11.51
CA GLU A 93 2.03 -35.12 10.61
C GLU A 93 1.56 -34.60 9.24
N VAL A 94 1.99 -35.28 8.18
CA VAL A 94 1.70 -34.88 6.79
C VAL A 94 0.20 -34.75 6.54
N GLY A 95 -0.19 -33.59 6.02
CA GLY A 95 -1.56 -33.26 5.62
C GLY A 95 -2.50 -32.95 6.78
N LEU A 96 -2.04 -33.04 8.04
CA LEU A 96 -2.82 -32.69 9.22
C LEU A 96 -2.54 -31.26 9.66
N SER A 97 -3.46 -30.73 10.47
CA SER A 97 -3.43 -29.36 10.96
C SER A 97 -3.77 -29.29 12.44
N SER A 98 -3.29 -28.25 13.11
CA SER A 98 -3.62 -27.91 14.50
C SER A 98 -3.89 -26.42 14.60
N THR A 99 -4.70 -26.03 15.60
CA THR A 99 -5.13 -24.63 15.76
C THR A 99 -4.78 -24.08 17.12
N ILE A 100 -4.32 -22.83 17.15
CA ILE A 100 -4.16 -22.02 18.36
C ILE A 100 -5.19 -20.90 18.32
N GLU A 101 -6.10 -20.88 19.30
CA GLU A 101 -7.00 -19.76 19.52
C GLU A 101 -6.44 -18.83 20.60
N ARG A 102 -6.63 -17.52 20.43
CA ARG A 102 -6.16 -16.51 21.39
C ARG A 102 -7.24 -15.50 21.79
N ALA A 103 -6.90 -14.68 22.79
CA ALA A 103 -7.74 -13.62 23.33
C ALA A 103 -8.21 -12.68 22.21
N THR A 104 -9.41 -12.13 22.39
CA THR A 104 -10.03 -11.35 21.33
C THR A 104 -9.29 -10.04 21.04
N VAL A 105 -9.45 -9.51 19.83
CA VAL A 105 -8.97 -8.18 19.41
C VAL A 105 -9.31 -7.11 20.46
N ASP A 106 -10.52 -7.15 20.99
CA ASP A 106 -11.00 -6.27 22.07
C ASP A 106 -10.19 -6.41 23.36
N VAL A 107 -9.87 -7.63 23.79
CA VAL A 107 -9.07 -7.89 25.00
C VAL A 107 -7.64 -7.41 24.83
N LEU A 108 -7.14 -7.42 23.59
CA LEU A 108 -5.82 -6.92 23.24
C LEU A 108 -5.80 -5.38 23.07
N GLY A 109 -6.96 -4.74 23.04
CA GLY A 109 -7.10 -3.29 22.89
C GLY A 109 -6.53 -2.78 21.58
N LEU A 110 -6.62 -3.58 20.51
CA LEU A 110 -5.96 -3.28 19.24
C LEU A 110 -6.64 -2.15 18.45
N GLY A 111 -7.87 -1.78 18.82
CA GLY A 111 -8.65 -0.79 18.08
C GLY A 111 -9.21 -1.37 16.78
N THR A 112 -9.52 -0.49 15.83
CA THR A 112 -10.15 -0.84 14.55
C THR A 112 -9.15 -1.15 13.43
N SER A 113 -7.88 -0.73 13.59
CA SER A 113 -6.78 -1.03 12.67
C SER A 113 -5.63 -1.71 13.39
N TYR A 114 -5.21 -2.88 12.91
CA TYR A 114 -4.10 -3.63 13.50
C TYR A 114 -3.53 -4.63 12.50
N THR A 115 -2.28 -5.01 12.71
CA THR A 115 -1.63 -6.06 11.92
C THR A 115 -1.21 -7.20 12.82
N LEU A 116 -1.48 -8.42 12.41
CA LEU A 116 -1.06 -9.65 13.03
C LEU A 116 -0.14 -10.39 12.06
N LYS A 117 0.83 -11.13 12.60
CA LYS A 117 1.58 -12.12 11.83
C LYS A 117 1.66 -13.39 12.66
N SER A 118 1.48 -14.53 12.01
CA SER A 118 1.81 -15.84 12.56
C SER A 118 2.99 -16.41 11.81
N CYS A 119 3.89 -17.09 12.51
CA CYS A 119 4.96 -17.85 11.89
C CYS A 119 5.11 -19.18 12.61
N VAL A 120 4.97 -20.28 11.89
CA VAL A 120 5.42 -21.60 12.35
C VAL A 120 6.91 -21.73 12.03
N ASP A 121 7.68 -22.32 12.94
CA ASP A 121 9.12 -22.53 12.78
C ASP A 121 9.96 -21.31 12.33
N ALA A 122 9.65 -20.10 12.83
CA ALA A 122 10.39 -18.89 12.45
C ALA A 122 11.90 -18.90 12.80
N THR A 123 12.39 -19.94 13.47
CA THR A 123 13.80 -20.14 13.80
C THR A 123 14.48 -21.21 12.96
N GLU A 124 13.81 -21.71 11.92
CA GLU A 124 14.32 -22.67 10.92
C GLU A 124 14.90 -23.93 11.61
N LYS A 125 14.12 -24.55 12.50
CA LYS A 125 14.51 -25.78 13.22
C LYS A 125 14.35 -27.02 12.36
N VAL A 126 13.30 -27.03 11.56
CA VAL A 126 12.98 -28.05 10.59
C VAL A 126 13.57 -27.58 9.26
N VAL A 127 14.14 -28.51 8.50
CA VAL A 127 14.53 -28.23 7.11
C VAL A 127 13.35 -28.62 6.24
N GLU A 128 12.83 -27.66 5.51
CA GLU A 128 11.57 -27.76 4.80
C GLU A 128 11.76 -27.72 3.28
N SER A 129 10.73 -28.09 2.52
CA SER A 129 10.76 -27.92 1.06
C SER A 129 10.67 -26.45 0.62
N ASP A 130 10.04 -25.61 1.43
CA ASP A 130 9.94 -24.17 1.24
C ASP A 130 10.07 -23.47 2.59
N GLU A 131 11.10 -22.63 2.76
CA GLU A 131 11.35 -21.87 4.00
C GLU A 131 10.73 -20.46 3.93
N SER A 132 9.94 -20.17 2.88
CA SER A 132 9.39 -18.83 2.62
C SER A 132 7.89 -18.71 2.88
N ASN A 133 7.21 -19.82 3.18
CA ASN A 133 5.74 -19.90 3.32
C ASN A 133 5.30 -20.18 4.78
N ASN A 134 6.23 -20.18 5.73
CA ASN A 134 5.96 -20.52 7.13
C ASN A 134 5.23 -19.40 7.90
N CYS A 135 5.09 -18.22 7.30
CA CYS A 135 4.48 -17.06 7.91
C CYS A 135 3.28 -16.56 7.11
N ASP A 136 2.29 -16.04 7.84
CA ASP A 136 1.13 -15.36 7.26
C ASP A 136 0.83 -14.06 8.02
N VAL A 137 0.34 -13.06 7.30
CA VAL A 137 0.09 -11.71 7.80
C VAL A 137 -1.39 -11.37 7.59
N TYR A 138 -2.03 -10.93 8.66
CA TYR A 138 -3.40 -10.44 8.65
C TYR A 138 -3.43 -8.97 9.04
N SER A 139 -3.98 -8.12 8.19
CA SER A 139 -4.23 -6.72 8.50
C SER A 139 -5.73 -6.46 8.62
N SER A 140 -6.14 -5.90 9.75
CA SER A 140 -7.45 -5.28 9.93
C SER A 140 -7.36 -3.80 9.62
N GLY A 141 -8.25 -3.29 8.78
CA GLY A 141 -8.36 -1.88 8.44
C GLY A 141 -9.22 -1.69 7.20
N CYS A 142 -9.66 -0.46 6.95
CA CYS A 142 -10.49 -0.13 5.77
C CYS A 142 -9.69 0.00 4.46
N LEU A 143 -8.38 -0.21 4.51
CA LEU A 143 -7.48 -0.31 3.36
C LEU A 143 -6.72 -1.64 3.46
N GLY A 144 -6.82 -2.48 2.44
CA GLY A 144 -5.98 -3.68 2.28
C GLY A 144 -4.66 -3.35 1.57
N ASP A 145 -3.78 -4.35 1.44
CA ASP A 145 -2.43 -4.16 0.88
C ASP A 145 -2.43 -3.67 -0.59
N ASP A 146 -3.48 -3.98 -1.37
CA ASP A 146 -3.67 -3.53 -2.77
C ASP A 146 -4.65 -2.34 -2.92
N SER A 147 -4.89 -1.61 -1.84
CA SER A 147 -5.90 -0.53 -1.77
C SER A 147 -5.33 0.88 -2.00
N VAL A 148 -4.01 1.02 -2.08
CA VAL A 148 -3.32 2.32 -2.25
C VAL A 148 -2.56 2.36 -3.57
N TYR A 149 -2.87 3.37 -4.38
CA TYR A 149 -2.32 3.60 -5.70
C TYR A 149 -1.54 4.90 -5.67
N GLN A 150 -0.22 4.83 -5.46
CA GLN A 150 0.61 6.02 -5.41
C GLN A 150 1.87 5.93 -6.27
N ALA A 151 2.25 7.05 -6.85
CA ALA A 151 3.50 7.26 -7.57
C ALA A 151 3.82 8.75 -7.60
N ILE A 152 5.11 9.07 -7.58
CA ILE A 152 5.65 10.43 -7.63
C ILE A 152 6.55 10.56 -8.87
N ASP A 153 6.36 11.65 -9.61
CA ASP A 153 7.31 12.14 -10.60
C ASP A 153 8.03 13.36 -9.99
N PRO A 154 9.21 13.19 -9.37
CA PRO A 154 9.79 14.21 -8.51
C PRO A 154 10.31 15.44 -9.28
N THR A 155 10.43 15.35 -10.61
CA THR A 155 10.88 16.43 -11.49
C THR A 155 9.80 16.92 -12.46
N ALA A 156 8.59 16.37 -12.36
CA ALA A 156 7.51 16.77 -13.24
C ALA A 156 6.89 18.10 -12.79
N ASN A 157 6.56 18.94 -13.77
CA ASN A 157 6.01 20.27 -13.60
C ASN A 157 4.95 20.53 -14.68
N ALA A 158 4.39 21.75 -14.72
CA ALA A 158 3.34 22.12 -15.66
C ALA A 158 3.70 21.95 -17.16
N PHE A 159 4.97 21.69 -17.49
CA PHE A 159 5.47 21.55 -18.86
C PHE A 159 6.18 20.22 -19.14
N THR A 160 6.27 19.33 -18.17
CA THR A 160 6.95 18.02 -18.30
C THR A 160 6.01 16.88 -18.00
N ASP A 161 6.33 15.69 -18.52
CA ASP A 161 5.44 14.53 -18.44
C ASP A 161 5.50 13.90 -17.03
N ALA A 162 4.33 13.69 -16.43
CA ALA A 162 4.12 13.00 -15.16
C ALA A 162 3.90 11.48 -15.38
N VAL A 163 4.90 10.80 -15.96
CA VAL A 163 4.72 9.43 -16.49
C VAL A 163 4.30 8.45 -15.40
N LEU A 164 4.99 8.43 -14.25
CA LEU A 164 4.73 7.45 -13.19
C LEU A 164 3.37 7.69 -12.53
N SER A 165 3.03 8.94 -12.28
CA SER A 165 1.75 9.38 -11.72
C SER A 165 0.60 9.08 -12.66
N LEU A 166 0.78 9.29 -13.96
CA LEU A 166 -0.21 8.97 -14.99
C LEU A 166 -0.43 7.46 -15.14
N ASP A 167 0.64 6.67 -15.11
CA ASP A 167 0.55 5.20 -15.13
C ASP A 167 -0.23 4.71 -13.90
N LYS A 168 0.06 5.26 -12.72
CA LYS A 168 -0.63 4.89 -11.47
C LYS A 168 -2.10 5.32 -11.46
N PHE A 169 -2.41 6.52 -11.97
CA PHE A 169 -3.79 6.95 -12.21
C PHE A 169 -4.52 5.99 -13.15
N THR A 170 -3.86 5.53 -14.21
CA THR A 170 -4.46 4.59 -15.18
C THR A 170 -4.80 3.25 -14.52
N GLU A 171 -3.91 2.72 -13.68
CA GLU A 171 -4.16 1.52 -12.87
C GLU A 171 -5.37 1.72 -11.94
N PHE A 172 -5.38 2.80 -11.15
CA PHE A 172 -6.48 3.16 -10.25
C PHE A 172 -7.79 3.28 -11.01
N ASN A 173 -7.81 4.05 -12.09
CA ASN A 173 -9.01 4.32 -12.87
C ASN A 173 -9.55 3.05 -13.54
N SER A 174 -8.70 2.10 -13.94
CA SER A 174 -9.11 0.79 -14.44
C SER A 174 -9.90 0.01 -13.38
N VAL A 175 -9.45 0.01 -12.13
CA VAL A 175 -10.14 -0.70 -11.03
C VAL A 175 -11.43 0.03 -10.64
N VAL A 176 -11.38 1.36 -10.47
CA VAL A 176 -12.55 2.15 -10.09
C VAL A 176 -13.64 2.12 -11.16
N SER A 177 -13.29 2.18 -12.43
CA SER A 177 -14.25 2.07 -13.54
C SER A 177 -14.97 0.72 -13.59
N ALA A 178 -14.36 -0.35 -13.05
CA ALA A 178 -15.01 -1.65 -12.92
C ALA A 178 -16.00 -1.69 -11.74
N LEU A 179 -15.85 -0.80 -10.76
CA LEU A 179 -16.74 -0.66 -9.60
C LEU A 179 -17.92 0.28 -9.89
N GLY A 180 -17.72 1.30 -10.72
CA GLY A 180 -18.76 2.26 -11.08
C GLY A 180 -18.23 3.41 -11.93
N THR A 181 -19.04 4.47 -12.08
CA THR A 181 -18.61 5.69 -12.76
C THR A 181 -18.12 6.70 -11.73
N PRO A 182 -16.80 6.99 -11.66
CA PRO A 182 -16.30 8.00 -10.74
C PRO A 182 -16.80 9.39 -11.14
N ILE A 183 -16.95 10.25 -10.14
CA ILE A 183 -17.21 11.67 -10.29
C ILE A 183 -15.86 12.39 -10.26
N LEU A 184 -15.67 13.33 -11.18
CA LEU A 184 -14.48 14.18 -11.27
C LEU A 184 -14.81 15.60 -10.77
N ILE A 185 -13.90 16.16 -9.98
CA ILE A 185 -13.82 17.59 -9.65
C ILE A 185 -12.48 18.09 -10.20
N ASP A 186 -12.54 18.88 -11.26
CA ASP A 186 -11.41 19.47 -12.00
C ASP A 186 -11.22 20.97 -11.69
N PHE A 187 -12.05 21.53 -10.80
CA PHE A 187 -12.08 22.95 -10.40
C PHE A 187 -12.31 23.98 -11.54
N GLU A 188 -12.51 23.55 -12.79
CA GLU A 188 -12.62 24.44 -13.95
C GLU A 188 -13.88 25.31 -13.94
N SER A 189 -14.91 24.91 -13.20
CA SER A 189 -16.13 25.68 -13.01
C SER A 189 -16.07 26.69 -11.86
N GLU A 190 -15.01 26.64 -11.06
CA GLU A 190 -14.93 27.42 -9.82
C GLU A 190 -14.43 28.85 -10.07
N THR A 191 -14.67 29.72 -9.09
CA THR A 191 -14.22 31.12 -9.16
C THR A 191 -12.81 31.22 -8.58
N LEU A 192 -11.88 31.79 -9.35
CA LEU A 192 -10.54 32.11 -8.86
C LEU A 192 -10.56 32.92 -7.57
N GLY A 193 -9.67 32.56 -6.65
CA GLY A 193 -9.43 33.27 -5.39
C GLY A 193 -9.67 32.44 -4.14
N ASP A 194 -9.51 33.13 -3.01
CA ASP A 194 -9.55 32.55 -1.68
C ASP A 194 -10.96 32.15 -1.23
N PHE A 195 -11.03 31.05 -0.50
CA PHE A 195 -12.20 30.56 0.20
C PHE A 195 -11.79 29.88 1.50
N SER A 196 -12.59 30.04 2.55
CA SER A 196 -12.45 29.18 3.74
C SER A 196 -13.14 27.84 3.56
N THR A 197 -14.29 27.84 2.89
CA THR A 197 -15.09 26.65 2.59
C THR A 197 -15.64 26.73 1.16
N LEU A 198 -15.46 25.67 0.38
CA LEU A 198 -16.00 25.50 -0.96
C LEU A 198 -16.78 24.19 -1.04
N THR A 199 -18.08 24.27 -1.33
CA THR A 199 -18.90 23.09 -1.59
C THR A 199 -19.08 22.90 -3.09
N VAL A 200 -18.51 21.84 -3.63
CA VAL A 200 -18.64 21.45 -5.04
C VAL A 200 -19.77 20.42 -5.14
N ASN A 201 -20.54 20.48 -6.23
CA ASN A 201 -21.58 19.52 -6.62
C ASN A 201 -22.61 19.09 -5.52
N SER A 202 -22.73 19.85 -4.43
CA SER A 202 -23.56 19.58 -3.23
C SER A 202 -23.22 18.32 -2.42
N SER A 203 -22.10 17.65 -2.74
CA SER A 203 -21.72 16.37 -2.11
C SER A 203 -20.31 16.38 -1.53
N VAL A 204 -19.43 17.30 -1.96
CA VAL A 204 -18.05 17.40 -1.47
C VAL A 204 -17.80 18.80 -0.95
N THR A 205 -17.19 18.91 0.23
CA THR A 205 -16.83 20.19 0.85
C THR A 205 -15.34 20.26 1.14
N PHE A 206 -14.68 21.25 0.56
CA PHE A 206 -13.28 21.57 0.76
C PHE A 206 -13.18 22.68 1.80
N ASN A 207 -12.32 22.52 2.81
CA ASN A 207 -12.04 23.54 3.81
C ASN A 207 -10.54 23.78 3.88
N LEU A 208 -10.13 25.03 3.67
CA LEU A 208 -8.75 25.44 3.89
C LEU A 208 -8.54 25.68 5.38
N LEU A 209 -7.53 25.03 5.95
CA LEU A 209 -7.24 25.04 7.37
C LEU A 209 -6.00 25.87 7.62
N ASN A 210 -6.13 26.95 8.41
CA ASN A 210 -5.01 27.83 8.76
C ASN A 210 -4.14 28.13 7.54
N THR A 211 -4.76 28.67 6.48
CA THR A 211 -4.08 29.08 5.26
C THR A 211 -4.03 30.60 5.18
N GLY A 212 -2.98 31.16 4.59
CA GLY A 212 -2.78 32.60 4.51
C GLY A 212 -1.32 32.99 4.38
N ASP A 213 -0.95 34.19 4.82
CA ASP A 213 0.42 34.75 4.72
C ASP A 213 0.96 34.90 3.28
N ALA A 214 0.09 34.82 2.29
CA ALA A 214 0.45 34.99 0.90
C ALA A 214 0.79 36.46 0.59
N LEU A 215 1.83 36.68 -0.23
CA LEU A 215 2.13 38.01 -0.75
C LEU A 215 0.97 38.47 -1.66
N SER A 216 0.82 39.77 -1.93
CA SER A 216 -0.38 40.36 -2.56
C SER A 216 -0.85 39.80 -3.92
N PHE A 217 -0.14 38.82 -4.49
CA PHE A 217 -0.45 38.16 -5.76
C PHE A 217 -0.58 36.64 -5.64
N GLU A 218 -0.24 36.06 -4.50
CA GLU A 218 -0.43 34.64 -4.18
C GLU A 218 -1.65 34.56 -3.27
N GLN A 219 -2.54 33.59 -3.49
CA GLN A 219 -3.70 33.38 -2.63
C GLN A 219 -3.93 31.87 -2.46
N PRO A 220 -4.30 31.41 -1.26
CA PRO A 220 -4.88 30.08 -1.12
C PRO A 220 -6.22 30.02 -1.90
N GLY A 221 -6.70 28.82 -2.18
CA GLY A 221 -7.98 28.60 -2.86
C GLY A 221 -7.81 28.26 -4.34
N ILE A 222 -8.76 28.68 -5.17
CA ILE A 222 -8.74 28.32 -6.60
C ILE A 222 -7.73 29.23 -7.32
N ALA A 223 -6.70 28.61 -7.89
CA ALA A 223 -5.60 29.28 -8.57
C ALA A 223 -5.51 28.83 -10.03
N ASN A 224 -4.79 29.61 -10.84
CA ASN A 224 -4.51 29.28 -12.24
C ASN A 224 -3.04 29.49 -12.62
N ASP A 225 -2.17 29.33 -11.62
CA ASP A 225 -0.72 29.33 -11.81
C ASP A 225 -0.25 28.02 -12.44
N SER A 226 0.93 28.07 -13.06
CA SER A 226 1.61 26.91 -13.66
C SER A 226 2.93 26.63 -12.93
N ASP A 227 2.95 26.84 -11.61
CA ASP A 227 4.15 26.79 -10.76
C ASP A 227 4.18 25.46 -10.01
N ALA A 228 5.09 24.57 -10.40
CA ALA A 228 5.14 23.25 -9.80
C ALA A 228 5.54 23.22 -8.33
N THR A 229 5.99 24.35 -7.75
CA THR A 229 6.23 24.51 -6.31
C THR A 229 4.99 24.95 -5.53
N LYS A 230 3.84 25.13 -6.20
CA LYS A 230 2.57 25.56 -5.58
C LYS A 230 1.35 24.81 -6.09
N GLY A 231 1.48 24.20 -7.26
CA GLY A 231 0.40 23.51 -7.95
C GLY A 231 0.21 24.01 -9.37
N PHE A 232 -0.40 23.17 -10.20
CA PHE A 232 -0.81 23.53 -11.54
C PHE A 232 -1.99 22.66 -11.96
N ASN A 233 -2.63 23.05 -13.06
CA ASN A 233 -3.71 22.27 -13.64
C ASN A 233 -3.18 21.02 -14.34
N THR A 234 -3.73 19.87 -13.97
CA THR A 234 -3.55 18.55 -14.58
C THR A 234 -4.69 18.20 -15.55
N SER A 235 -5.85 18.86 -15.41
CA SER A 235 -7.02 18.65 -16.25
C SER A 235 -6.76 19.02 -17.73
N SER A 236 -7.05 18.10 -18.66
CA SER A 236 -6.80 18.34 -20.09
C SER A 236 -7.61 19.53 -20.64
N GLY A 237 -6.91 20.61 -20.99
CA GLY A 237 -7.53 21.84 -21.53
C GLY A 237 -8.07 22.79 -20.47
N GLY A 238 -7.86 22.45 -19.19
CA GLY A 238 -8.13 23.29 -18.05
C GLY A 238 -7.03 24.30 -17.77
N SER A 239 -7.19 25.04 -16.68
CA SER A 239 -6.23 26.02 -16.18
C SER A 239 -6.29 26.23 -14.68
N GLN A 240 -7.27 25.63 -13.99
CA GLN A 240 -7.52 25.85 -12.58
C GLN A 240 -7.08 24.65 -11.76
N HIS A 241 -6.70 24.90 -10.51
CA HIS A 241 -6.41 23.89 -9.51
C HIS A 241 -6.68 24.48 -8.12
N LEU A 242 -6.68 23.63 -7.08
CA LEU A 242 -6.80 24.08 -5.71
C LEU A 242 -5.41 24.23 -5.07
N GLN A 243 -5.02 25.46 -4.77
CA GLN A 243 -3.76 25.78 -4.09
C GLN A 243 -3.98 25.90 -2.57
N VAL A 244 -3.11 25.26 -1.81
CA VAL A 244 -3.10 25.24 -0.35
C VAL A 244 -1.86 25.96 0.15
N PHE A 245 -2.07 26.97 0.98
CA PHE A 245 -1.02 27.87 1.44
C PHE A 245 -1.02 27.93 2.96
N PRO A 246 -0.49 26.90 3.66
CA PRO A 246 -0.50 26.85 5.12
C PRO A 246 0.20 28.08 5.73
N LEU A 247 -0.15 28.45 6.97
CA LEU A 247 0.54 29.54 7.68
C LEU A 247 2.01 29.18 8.00
N GLU A 248 2.84 30.20 8.15
CA GLU A 248 4.28 30.00 8.45
C GLU A 248 4.55 29.54 9.88
N ASN A 249 3.60 29.79 10.79
CA ASN A 249 3.78 29.68 12.23
C ASN A 249 2.77 28.75 12.92
N SER A 250 2.05 27.94 12.14
CA SER A 250 1.12 26.93 12.64
C SER A 250 0.93 25.81 11.62
N GLU A 251 0.33 24.70 12.07
CA GLU A 251 -0.17 23.66 11.18
C GLU A 251 -1.29 24.21 10.32
N GLY A 252 -1.31 23.82 9.05
CA GLY A 252 -2.36 24.17 8.11
C GLY A 252 -2.48 23.13 7.01
N GLY A 253 -3.44 23.33 6.11
CA GLY A 253 -3.68 22.36 5.06
C GLY A 253 -5.09 22.41 4.48
N LEU A 254 -5.59 21.25 4.06
CA LEU A 254 -6.85 21.10 3.36
C LEU A 254 -7.62 19.91 3.92
N LYS A 255 -8.89 20.13 4.26
CA LYS A 255 -9.83 19.06 4.60
C LYS A 255 -10.88 18.90 3.51
N ILE A 256 -11.11 17.68 3.06
CA ILE A 256 -12.15 17.30 2.10
C ILE A 256 -13.15 16.40 2.81
N GLU A 257 -14.41 16.81 2.85
CA GLU A 257 -15.51 16.07 3.47
C GLU A 257 -16.50 15.59 2.42
N PHE A 258 -16.86 14.31 2.50
CA PHE A 258 -17.87 13.71 1.65
C PHE A 258 -19.18 13.60 2.41
N LYS A 259 -20.26 14.12 1.80
CA LYS A 259 -21.60 14.05 2.38
C LYS A 259 -22.09 12.61 2.57
N ASN A 260 -21.74 11.75 1.61
CA ASN A 260 -21.94 10.31 1.67
C ASN A 260 -20.56 9.64 1.68
N PRO A 261 -20.34 8.56 2.44
CA PRO A 261 -19.07 7.84 2.38
C PRO A 261 -18.77 7.36 0.95
N VAL A 262 -17.50 7.45 0.53
CA VAL A 262 -17.04 7.05 -0.81
C VAL A 262 -16.20 5.78 -0.74
N LYS A 263 -16.33 4.91 -1.75
CA LYS A 263 -15.58 3.66 -1.85
C LYS A 263 -14.21 3.84 -2.50
N ALA A 264 -14.05 4.88 -3.31
CA ALA A 264 -12.77 5.21 -3.91
C ALA A 264 -12.57 6.72 -3.94
N LEU A 265 -11.31 7.14 -3.83
CA LEU A 265 -10.86 8.52 -3.90
C LEU A 265 -9.50 8.56 -4.57
N GLY A 266 -9.28 9.45 -5.52
CA GLY A 266 -7.96 9.73 -6.07
C GLY A 266 -7.81 11.18 -6.47
N PHE A 267 -6.59 11.70 -6.45
CA PHE A 267 -6.27 13.09 -6.82
C PHE A 267 -4.78 13.23 -7.14
N TYR A 268 -4.42 14.29 -7.84
CA TYR A 268 -3.03 14.71 -7.97
C TYR A 268 -2.67 15.67 -6.84
N LEU A 269 -1.50 15.47 -6.23
CA LEU A 269 -0.86 16.35 -5.26
C LEU A 269 0.42 16.89 -5.89
N MET A 270 0.63 18.21 -5.85
CA MET A 270 1.76 18.90 -6.49
C MET A 270 2.34 19.93 -5.53
N GLY A 271 3.53 20.46 -5.80
CA GLY A 271 4.12 21.52 -4.98
C GLY A 271 5.06 21.03 -3.89
N ARG A 272 4.98 19.75 -3.51
CA ARG A 272 5.68 19.18 -2.36
C ARG A 272 7.18 19.12 -2.58
N GLU A 273 7.98 19.91 -1.88
CA GLU A 273 9.44 19.92 -2.06
C GLU A 273 10.18 19.13 -0.96
N GLU A 274 11.25 18.43 -1.34
CA GLU A 274 12.21 17.89 -0.40
C GLU A 274 12.73 19.00 0.55
N THR A 275 12.99 18.63 1.81
CA THR A 275 13.49 19.51 2.88
C THR A 275 12.50 20.52 3.47
N LYS A 276 11.27 20.62 2.93
CA LYS A 276 10.14 21.33 3.54
C LYS A 276 9.49 20.50 4.64
N ARG A 277 8.48 21.06 5.31
CA ARG A 277 7.69 20.35 6.33
C ARG A 277 6.94 19.17 5.69
N ASP A 278 6.72 18.13 6.48
CA ASP A 278 5.95 16.96 6.05
C ASP A 278 4.46 17.32 5.92
N VAL A 279 3.81 16.79 4.88
CA VAL A 279 2.36 16.78 4.73
C VAL A 279 1.90 15.35 4.88
N TYR A 280 0.97 15.14 5.81
CA TYR A 280 0.33 13.86 6.01
C TYR A 280 -1.06 13.87 5.38
N LEU A 281 -1.40 12.79 4.72
CA LEU A 281 -2.75 12.46 4.31
C LEU A 281 -3.43 11.64 5.41
N GLU A 282 -4.33 12.26 6.15
CA GLU A 282 -5.20 11.61 7.14
C GLU A 282 -6.51 11.20 6.46
N ILE A 283 -6.92 9.96 6.63
CA ILE A 283 -8.10 9.38 5.99
C ILE A 283 -9.03 8.88 7.08
N THR A 284 -10.25 9.42 7.13
CA THR A 284 -11.28 8.99 8.09
C THR A 284 -12.32 8.13 7.37
N PHE A 285 -12.60 6.97 7.93
CA PHE A 285 -13.57 6.03 7.38
C PHE A 285 -14.90 6.08 8.14
N SER A 286 -15.94 5.45 7.60
CA SER A 286 -17.29 5.42 8.18
C SER A 286 -17.39 4.65 9.50
N ASP A 287 -16.40 3.82 9.83
CA ASP A 287 -16.26 3.16 11.13
C ASP A 287 -15.53 4.04 12.17
N ASN A 288 -15.13 5.27 11.79
CA ASN A 288 -14.31 6.21 12.55
C ASN A 288 -12.84 5.78 12.76
N SER A 289 -12.37 4.74 12.06
CA SER A 289 -10.94 4.49 11.96
C SER A 289 -10.28 5.64 11.19
N VAL A 290 -9.02 5.92 11.56
CA VAL A 290 -8.20 6.93 10.90
C VAL A 290 -6.88 6.29 10.51
N ILE A 291 -6.52 6.42 9.23
CA ILE A 291 -5.20 6.04 8.71
C ILE A 291 -4.46 7.31 8.34
N GLN A 292 -3.15 7.34 8.57
CA GLN A 292 -2.29 8.45 8.19
C GLN A 292 -1.19 7.93 7.26
N LEU A 293 -1.02 8.59 6.12
CA LEU A 293 0.03 8.31 5.14
C LEU A 293 0.92 9.55 4.99
N LEU A 294 2.24 9.36 4.93
CA LEU A 294 3.15 10.43 4.55
C LEU A 294 3.12 10.59 3.02
N THR A 295 2.91 11.81 2.52
CA THR A 295 2.95 12.08 1.07
C THR A 295 4.39 12.13 0.58
N ASP A 296 4.62 11.79 -0.69
CA ASP A 296 5.95 11.90 -1.30
C ASP A 296 6.32 13.38 -1.55
N THR A 297 7.60 13.62 -1.82
CA THR A 297 8.13 14.95 -2.16
C THR A 297 8.83 14.90 -3.52
N GLY A 298 8.68 15.96 -4.31
CA GLY A 298 9.50 16.23 -5.47
C GLY A 298 10.85 16.88 -5.11
N GLU A 299 11.66 17.09 -6.14
CA GLU A 299 12.98 17.70 -6.00
C GLU A 299 12.89 19.15 -5.51
N ILE A 300 13.96 19.59 -4.84
CA ILE A 300 14.11 20.97 -4.38
C ILE A 300 13.95 21.93 -5.56
N SER A 301 13.10 22.93 -5.41
CA SER A 301 12.72 23.95 -6.40
C SER A 301 11.90 23.46 -7.59
N GLU A 302 11.46 22.20 -7.59
CA GLU A 302 10.59 21.64 -8.63
C GLU A 302 9.22 21.20 -8.07
N GLY A 303 9.15 20.70 -6.83
CA GLY A 303 7.90 20.31 -6.16
C GLY A 303 7.25 19.00 -6.67
N GLY A 304 7.44 18.67 -7.94
CA GLY A 304 6.96 17.40 -8.51
C GLY A 304 5.43 17.26 -8.55
N ILE A 305 4.98 16.06 -8.92
CA ILE A 305 3.58 15.65 -8.95
C ILE A 305 3.45 14.21 -8.50
N GLN A 306 2.57 13.99 -7.53
CA GLN A 306 2.20 12.68 -7.00
C GLN A 306 0.76 12.39 -7.38
N PHE A 307 0.48 11.21 -7.91
CA PHE A 307 -0.89 10.69 -7.89
C PHE A 307 -1.09 9.88 -6.61
N ILE A 308 -2.22 10.08 -5.92
CA ILE A 308 -2.64 9.27 -4.78
C ILE A 308 -4.06 8.78 -5.03
N GLY A 309 -4.27 7.46 -4.98
CA GLY A 309 -5.55 6.80 -5.10
C GLY A 309 -5.78 5.80 -3.96
N LEU A 310 -7.01 5.71 -3.49
CA LEU A 310 -7.46 4.87 -2.37
C LEU A 310 -8.73 4.14 -2.80
N ILE A 311 -8.80 2.84 -2.56
CA ILE A 311 -9.99 2.02 -2.80
C ILE A 311 -10.28 1.23 -1.53
N THR A 312 -11.50 1.31 -1.01
CA THR A 312 -11.88 0.58 0.20
C THR A 312 -12.47 -0.78 -0.16
N ASP A 313 -12.15 -1.77 0.65
CA ASP A 313 -12.49 -3.18 0.45
C ASP A 313 -13.94 -3.50 0.81
N SER A 314 -14.58 -2.67 1.65
CA SER A 314 -15.92 -2.90 2.19
C SER A 314 -16.82 -1.66 2.15
N VAL A 315 -18.12 -1.91 1.93
CA VAL A 315 -19.17 -0.87 2.02
C VAL A 315 -19.37 -0.31 3.44
N THR A 316 -18.85 -0.99 4.46
CA THR A 316 -18.84 -0.49 5.86
C THR A 316 -17.64 0.41 6.15
N CYS A 317 -16.73 0.54 5.18
CA CYS A 317 -15.44 1.21 5.27
C CYS A 317 -15.35 2.35 4.26
N GLY A 318 -16.43 3.10 4.04
CA GLY A 318 -16.39 4.26 3.14
C GLY A 318 -15.53 5.39 3.70
N ILE A 319 -14.74 6.05 2.84
CA ILE A 319 -14.02 7.27 3.19
C ILE A 319 -15.05 8.38 3.40
N THR A 320 -15.05 8.98 4.58
CA THR A 320 -15.95 10.11 4.91
C THR A 320 -15.22 11.45 4.83
N GLN A 321 -13.91 11.44 5.06
CA GLN A 321 -13.07 12.63 5.06
C GLN A 321 -11.64 12.26 4.70
N ILE A 322 -10.95 13.16 4.00
CA ILE A 322 -9.49 13.22 4.03
C ILE A 322 -8.99 14.59 4.48
N GLU A 323 -7.79 14.64 5.05
CA GLU A 323 -7.11 15.87 5.41
C GLU A 323 -5.63 15.79 4.99
N LEU A 324 -5.18 16.77 4.22
CA LEU A 324 -3.76 17.03 3.98
C LEU A 324 -3.30 18.03 5.03
N ARG A 325 -2.45 17.62 5.96
CA ARG A 325 -1.97 18.44 7.08
C ARG A 325 -0.47 18.63 7.00
N GLU A 326 -0.03 19.87 6.83
CA GLU A 326 1.38 20.24 6.97
C GLU A 326 1.72 20.41 8.47
N MET A 327 2.66 19.61 8.97
CA MET A 327 3.04 19.60 10.38
C MET A 327 4.00 20.73 10.71
N TYR A 328 3.74 21.48 11.78
CA TYR A 328 4.59 22.61 12.21
C TYR A 328 5.34 22.30 13.50
N SER A 329 6.64 22.61 13.52
CA SER A 329 7.44 22.71 14.73
C SER A 329 7.82 24.15 15.02
N GLU A 330 7.90 24.55 16.30
CA GLU A 330 8.37 25.89 16.71
C GLU A 330 9.81 26.20 16.26
N THR A 331 10.58 25.19 15.84
CA THR A 331 11.93 25.34 15.29
C THR A 331 11.96 25.61 13.79
N ASP A 332 10.82 25.48 13.11
CA ASP A 332 10.73 25.64 11.66
C ASP A 332 10.70 27.12 11.28
N GLY A 333 11.57 27.49 10.34
CA GLY A 333 11.53 28.81 9.71
C GLY A 333 10.50 28.86 8.59
N SER A 334 10.20 30.07 8.11
CA SER A 334 9.30 30.25 6.96
C SER A 334 9.80 29.59 5.67
N ASP A 335 11.11 29.33 5.56
CA ASP A 335 11.72 28.57 4.47
C ASP A 335 11.33 27.09 4.47
N LYS A 336 10.83 26.58 5.59
CA LYS A 336 10.33 25.21 5.74
C LYS A 336 8.87 25.05 5.34
N ARG A 337 8.12 26.15 5.19
CA ARG A 337 6.78 26.09 4.63
C ARG A 337 6.82 25.51 3.23
N ASP A 338 5.93 24.54 3.02
CA ASP A 338 5.56 24.01 1.74
C ASP A 338 4.23 24.59 1.28
N ILE A 339 4.13 24.90 -0.01
CA ILE A 339 2.89 25.31 -0.64
C ILE A 339 2.56 24.19 -1.62
N PHE A 340 1.35 23.67 -1.57
CA PHE A 340 1.00 22.53 -2.38
C PHE A 340 -0.35 22.73 -3.04
N GLY A 341 -0.53 22.07 -4.17
CA GLY A 341 -1.77 22.11 -4.92
C GLY A 341 -2.37 20.71 -5.01
N ILE A 342 -3.69 20.64 -5.13
CA ILE A 342 -4.36 19.45 -5.62
C ILE A 342 -5.18 19.78 -6.85
N ASP A 343 -5.35 18.78 -7.70
CA ASP A 343 -6.24 18.84 -8.85
C ASP A 343 -6.85 17.46 -9.12
N ASP A 344 -7.88 17.45 -9.97
CA ASP A 344 -8.42 16.23 -10.55
C ASP A 344 -8.88 15.22 -9.47
N VAL A 345 -9.81 15.65 -8.60
CA VAL A 345 -10.34 14.79 -7.52
C VAL A 345 -11.39 13.83 -8.08
N TYR A 346 -11.02 12.56 -8.20
CA TYR A 346 -11.88 11.45 -8.57
C TYR A 346 -12.46 10.79 -7.32
N TYR A 347 -13.76 10.54 -7.29
CA TYR A 347 -14.34 9.72 -6.22
C TYR A 347 -15.52 8.88 -6.69
N LEU A 348 -15.78 7.79 -5.99
CA LEU A 348 -16.91 6.89 -6.26
C LEU A 348 -17.74 6.73 -4.98
N GLU A 349 -18.99 7.19 -4.99
CA GLU A 349 -19.94 6.95 -3.88
C GLU A 349 -20.25 5.45 -3.73
N ILE A 350 -20.60 5.02 -2.50
CA ILE A 350 -20.97 3.63 -2.18
C ILE A 350 -22.33 3.23 -2.75
#